data_AF-A0A1V9F644-F1
#
_entry.id   AF-A0A1V9F644-F1
#
_cell.length_a   1.000
_cell.length_b   1.000
_cell.length_c   1.000
_cell.angle_alpha   90.00
_cell.angle_beta   90.00
_cell.angle_gamma   90.00
#
_symmetry.space_group_name_H-M   'P 1'
#
loop_
_entity.id
_entity.type
_entity.pdbx_description
1 polymer ?
#
loop_
_entity_poly.entity_id
_entity_poly.type
_entity_poly.pdbx_seq_one_letter_code
_entity_poly.pdbx_strand_id
1 'polypeptide(L)'
;MLGLSIGALAQDEPMPDLRNKRESFTKYPKGEIRNDLATFTIGGIDERIGKNPLERIPATDFNMHSITFEGNNVRVIIKSGPFDASKHKLFYYYDKKYLVKIDGKPYYGDYGTIPTTAITSVTVIVNNKDTVAIPPAAFADLYHPDFTYSDGGTIKTHNAVYLSADKKKMYIYMLNSEAIGKYEVTWILQDNKYVGRVIDSGIMR
;
A
#
# COMPACT_ATOMS: atom_id res chain seq x y z
N MET A 1 27.35 -24.92 49.36
CA MET A 1 26.15 -24.14 48.95
C MET A 1 26.54 -23.43 47.65
N LEU A 2 26.27 -24.04 46.50
CA LEU A 2 26.59 -23.48 45.18
C LEU A 2 25.32 -22.80 44.65
N GLY A 3 25.33 -21.47 44.59
CA GLY A 3 24.26 -20.68 44.00
C GLY A 3 24.37 -20.70 42.48
N LEU A 4 23.42 -21.35 41.81
CA LEU A 4 23.18 -21.18 40.39
C LEU A 4 22.38 -19.88 40.19
N SER A 5 23.06 -18.83 39.72
CA SER A 5 22.39 -17.67 39.14
C SER A 5 21.87 -18.05 37.76
N ILE A 6 20.56 -18.26 37.66
CA ILE A 6 19.88 -18.39 36.37
C ILE A 6 19.73 -16.98 35.82
N GLY A 7 20.58 -16.61 34.86
CA GLY A 7 20.39 -15.41 34.07
C GLY A 7 19.12 -15.55 33.24
N ALA A 8 18.07 -14.82 33.61
CA ALA A 8 16.91 -14.65 32.77
C ALA A 8 17.33 -13.84 31.54
N LEU A 9 17.49 -14.51 30.39
CA LEU A 9 17.50 -13.83 29.11
C LEU A 9 16.12 -13.21 28.93
N ALA A 10 16.02 -11.89 29.03
CA ALA A 10 14.84 -11.16 28.61
C ALA A 10 14.60 -11.52 27.15
N GLN A 11 13.52 -12.26 26.86
CA GLN A 11 13.07 -12.43 25.49
C GLN A 11 12.78 -11.03 24.96
N ASP A 12 13.44 -10.63 23.87
CA ASP A 12 13.11 -9.41 23.16
C ASP A 12 11.60 -9.45 22.84
N GLU A 13 10.83 -8.58 23.49
CA GLU A 13 9.38 -8.54 23.25
C GLU A 13 9.14 -8.19 21.78
N PRO A 14 8.27 -8.94 21.06
CA PRO A 14 8.05 -8.70 19.65
C PRO A 14 7.46 -7.31 19.44
N MET A 15 7.90 -6.63 18.38
CA MET A 15 7.37 -5.32 17.99
C MET A 15 5.84 -5.39 17.84
N PRO A 16 5.07 -4.56 18.55
CA PRO A 16 3.62 -4.58 18.43
C PRO A 16 3.18 -4.03 17.08
N ASP A 17 2.31 -4.75 16.38
CA ASP A 17 1.68 -4.27 15.15
C ASP A 17 0.38 -3.53 15.46
N LEU A 18 0.42 -2.19 15.43
CA LEU A 18 -0.73 -1.33 15.74
C LEU A 18 -1.58 -0.99 14.51
N ARG A 19 -1.25 -1.53 13.33
CA ARG A 19 -1.89 -1.15 12.06
C ARG A 19 -3.36 -1.56 12.00
N ASN A 20 -4.15 -0.77 11.29
CA ASN A 20 -5.60 -0.92 11.24
C ASN A 20 -6.01 -2.09 10.33
N LYS A 21 -6.46 -3.19 10.94
CA LYS A 21 -6.95 -4.36 10.18
C LYS A 21 -8.34 -4.18 9.56
N ARG A 22 -9.07 -3.10 9.88
CA ARG A 22 -10.44 -2.88 9.35
C ARG A 22 -10.45 -2.52 7.86
N GLU A 23 -9.33 -2.01 7.34
CA GLU A 23 -9.16 -1.69 5.92
C GLU A 23 -8.59 -2.88 5.12
N SER A 24 -8.37 -4.04 5.74
CA SER A 24 -7.88 -5.24 5.05
C SER A 24 -8.90 -5.85 4.11
N PHE A 25 -8.42 -6.58 3.09
CA PHE A 25 -9.30 -7.35 2.21
C PHE A 25 -10.22 -8.23 3.03
N THR A 26 -9.72 -8.94 4.06
CA THR A 26 -10.54 -9.85 4.88
C THR A 26 -11.71 -9.17 5.61
N LYS A 27 -11.63 -7.87 5.88
CA LYS A 27 -12.70 -7.09 6.53
C LYS A 27 -13.57 -6.31 5.55
N TYR A 28 -13.19 -6.25 4.28
CA TYR A 28 -13.96 -5.54 3.27
C TYR A 28 -15.31 -6.23 3.01
N PRO A 29 -16.45 -5.51 2.96
CA PRO A 29 -17.77 -6.11 2.76
C PRO A 29 -17.86 -6.99 1.52
N LYS A 30 -18.64 -8.07 1.59
CA LYS A 30 -18.96 -8.87 0.41
C LYS A 30 -19.76 -8.05 -0.60
N GLY A 31 -19.46 -8.23 -1.88
CA GLY A 31 -20.10 -7.50 -2.97
C GLY A 31 -19.20 -7.42 -4.19
N GLU A 32 -19.62 -6.64 -5.19
CA GLU A 32 -18.89 -6.51 -6.46
C GLU A 32 -17.45 -6.02 -6.27
N ILE A 33 -17.22 -5.01 -5.43
CA ILE A 33 -15.86 -4.50 -5.18
C ILE A 33 -14.95 -5.58 -4.58
N ARG A 34 -15.43 -6.38 -3.62
CA ARG A 34 -14.63 -7.49 -3.07
C ARG A 34 -14.35 -8.55 -4.13
N ASN A 35 -15.34 -8.84 -4.98
CA ASN A 35 -15.16 -9.77 -6.08
C ASN A 35 -14.07 -9.30 -7.04
N ASP A 36 -14.11 -8.02 -7.41
CA ASP A 36 -13.11 -7.34 -8.24
C ASP A 36 -11.73 -7.37 -7.57
N LEU A 37 -11.61 -6.95 -6.31
CA LEU A 37 -10.35 -6.96 -5.55
C LEU A 37 -9.69 -8.36 -5.53
N ALA A 38 -10.48 -9.43 -5.38
CA ALA A 38 -9.97 -10.80 -5.34
C ALA A 38 -9.26 -11.23 -6.63
N THR A 39 -9.54 -10.59 -7.77
CA THR A 39 -8.95 -10.99 -9.05
C THR A 39 -7.48 -10.59 -9.16
N PHE A 40 -7.01 -9.63 -8.36
CA PHE A 40 -5.65 -9.09 -8.48
C PHE A 40 -4.89 -8.93 -7.15
N THR A 41 -5.58 -8.65 -6.03
CA THR A 41 -4.93 -8.50 -4.71
C THR A 41 -4.39 -9.83 -4.18
N ILE A 42 -3.32 -9.77 -3.39
CA ILE A 42 -2.77 -10.92 -2.67
C ILE A 42 -3.70 -11.31 -1.51
N GLY A 43 -4.24 -10.33 -0.78
CA GLY A 43 -5.17 -10.56 0.32
C GLY A 43 -6.45 -11.29 -0.11
N GLY A 44 -6.83 -11.19 -1.39
CA GLY A 44 -7.99 -11.88 -1.97
C GLY A 44 -7.69 -13.15 -2.76
N ILE A 45 -6.46 -13.69 -2.69
CA ILE A 45 -6.05 -14.84 -3.50
C ILE A 45 -6.95 -16.07 -3.31
N ASP A 46 -7.39 -16.35 -2.09
CA ASP A 46 -8.25 -17.49 -1.76
C ASP A 46 -9.64 -17.38 -2.40
N GLU A 47 -10.09 -16.16 -2.70
CA GLU A 47 -11.38 -15.92 -3.33
C GLU A 47 -11.28 -15.74 -4.85
N ARG A 48 -10.11 -15.93 -5.45
CA ARG A 48 -9.89 -15.67 -6.89
C ARG A 48 -10.50 -16.74 -7.81
N ILE A 49 -10.64 -17.97 -7.33
CA ILE A 49 -11.08 -19.12 -8.13
C ILE A 49 -12.46 -18.84 -8.76
N GLY A 50 -12.55 -19.03 -10.07
CA GLY A 50 -13.79 -18.84 -10.83
C GLY A 50 -14.14 -17.38 -11.16
N LYS A 51 -13.29 -16.41 -10.81
CA LYS A 51 -13.49 -15.00 -11.16
C LYS A 51 -12.70 -14.61 -12.41
N ASN A 52 -13.32 -13.82 -13.28
CA ASN A 52 -12.67 -13.31 -14.49
C ASN A 52 -11.70 -12.17 -14.13
N PRO A 53 -10.48 -12.14 -14.71
CA PRO A 53 -9.58 -11.01 -14.53
C PRO A 53 -10.20 -9.71 -15.03
N LEU A 54 -9.94 -8.62 -14.30
CA LEU A 54 -10.30 -7.29 -14.74
C LEU A 54 -9.41 -6.77 -15.86
N GLU A 55 -9.94 -5.80 -16.62
CA GLU A 55 -9.16 -5.07 -17.61
C GLU A 55 -8.03 -4.31 -16.91
N ARG A 56 -6.79 -4.56 -17.34
CA ARG A 56 -5.58 -3.95 -16.76
C ARG A 56 -5.06 -2.84 -17.66
N ILE A 57 -4.89 -1.64 -17.10
CA ILE A 57 -4.15 -0.54 -17.71
C ILE A 57 -2.67 -0.68 -17.30
N PRO A 58 -1.75 -0.89 -18.24
CA PRO A 58 -0.33 -1.01 -17.93
C PRO A 58 0.29 0.34 -17.56
N ALA A 59 1.41 0.29 -16.85
CA ALA A 59 2.23 1.46 -16.65
C ALA A 59 2.92 1.84 -17.97
N THR A 60 2.88 3.12 -18.33
CA THR A 60 3.49 3.66 -19.56
C THR A 60 4.83 4.34 -19.28
N ASP A 61 5.05 4.80 -18.05
CA ASP A 61 6.31 5.37 -17.59
C ASP A 61 6.49 5.10 -16.09
N PHE A 62 7.70 4.73 -15.67
CA PHE A 62 8.01 4.51 -14.25
C PHE A 62 9.50 4.55 -13.96
N ASN A 63 9.82 5.08 -12.79
CA ASN A 63 11.14 5.09 -12.18
C ASN A 63 10.97 5.08 -10.66
N MET A 64 12.06 5.23 -9.90
CA MET A 64 12.01 5.20 -8.42
C MET A 64 11.21 6.34 -7.76
N HIS A 65 10.88 7.40 -8.51
CA HIS A 65 10.20 8.60 -8.01
C HIS A 65 8.77 8.77 -8.52
N SER A 66 8.39 8.08 -9.59
CA SER A 66 7.04 8.18 -10.14
C SER A 66 6.64 6.97 -10.96
N ILE A 67 5.34 6.74 -11.05
CA ILE A 67 4.72 5.79 -11.99
C ILE A 67 3.49 6.42 -12.64
N THR A 68 3.36 6.21 -13.96
CA THR A 68 2.24 6.66 -14.78
C THR A 68 1.57 5.46 -15.44
N PHE A 69 0.26 5.40 -15.37
CA PHE A 69 -0.60 4.48 -16.11
C PHE A 69 -1.44 5.28 -17.08
N GLU A 70 -1.54 4.85 -18.33
CA GLU A 70 -2.33 5.56 -19.34
C GLU A 70 -3.00 4.57 -20.30
N GLY A 71 -4.31 4.75 -20.51
CA GLY A 71 -5.13 3.91 -21.38
C GLY A 71 -6.61 4.13 -21.11
N ASN A 72 -7.48 3.82 -22.07
CA ASN A 72 -8.93 3.93 -21.91
C ASN A 72 -9.43 5.30 -21.42
N ASN A 73 -8.80 6.38 -21.91
CA ASN A 73 -9.06 7.76 -21.47
C ASN A 73 -8.85 8.00 -19.96
N VAL A 74 -8.07 7.14 -19.31
CA VAL A 74 -7.66 7.25 -17.92
C VAL A 74 -6.16 7.47 -17.89
N ARG A 75 -5.74 8.41 -17.05
CA ARG A 75 -4.33 8.60 -16.71
C ARG A 75 -4.19 8.69 -15.20
N VAL A 76 -3.36 7.82 -14.64
CA VAL A 76 -3.04 7.81 -13.20
C VAL A 76 -1.56 8.11 -13.02
N ILE A 77 -1.23 9.07 -12.17
CA ILE A 77 0.15 9.45 -11.86
C ILE A 77 0.34 9.37 -10.35
N ILE A 78 1.32 8.59 -9.92
CA ILE A 78 1.73 8.50 -8.51
C ILE A 78 3.16 9.00 -8.42
N LYS A 79 3.42 9.87 -7.45
CA LYS A 79 4.76 10.40 -7.19
C LYS A 79 5.17 10.12 -5.76
N SER A 80 6.47 9.88 -5.58
CA SER A 80 7.11 9.77 -4.28
C SER A 80 8.13 10.89 -4.10
N GLY A 81 8.56 11.10 -2.85
CA GLY A 81 9.57 12.06 -2.50
C GLY A 81 10.20 11.72 -1.15
N PRO A 82 11.26 12.45 -0.74
CA PRO A 82 11.90 12.22 0.54
C PRO A 82 10.93 12.48 1.69
N PHE A 83 11.00 11.63 2.72
CA PHE A 83 10.30 11.84 3.98
C PHE A 83 11.13 12.74 4.90
N ASP A 84 10.56 13.87 5.33
CA ASP A 84 11.21 14.81 6.25
C ASP A 84 10.69 14.61 7.67
N ALA A 85 11.40 13.78 8.44
CA ALA A 85 11.06 13.44 9.80
C ALA A 85 10.87 14.65 10.73
N SER A 86 11.50 15.80 10.44
CA SER A 86 11.39 17.02 11.26
C SER A 86 10.00 17.67 11.19
N LYS A 87 9.22 17.36 10.16
CA LYS A 87 7.87 17.88 9.95
C LYS A 87 6.77 17.03 10.59
N HIS A 88 7.14 15.91 11.20
CA HIS A 88 6.19 14.90 11.69
C HIS A 88 6.35 14.62 13.19
N LYS A 89 5.26 14.22 13.82
CA LYS A 89 5.28 13.71 15.20
C LYS A 89 5.52 12.20 15.17
N LEU A 90 6.70 11.79 15.64
CA LEU A 90 7.11 10.39 15.68
C LEU A 90 6.81 9.78 17.06
N PHE A 91 6.10 8.66 17.08
CA PHE A 91 5.76 7.95 18.33
C PHE A 91 6.38 6.57 18.34
N TYR A 92 7.18 6.32 19.36
CA TYR A 92 7.94 5.09 19.50
C TYR A 92 7.43 4.20 20.63
N TYR A 93 7.73 2.91 20.53
CA TYR A 93 7.50 1.88 21.53
C TYR A 93 8.83 1.30 22.03
N TYR A 94 8.83 0.70 23.23
CA TYR A 94 10.02 0.15 23.91
C TYR A 94 11.22 1.08 23.93
N ASP A 95 11.14 2.18 24.69
CA ASP A 95 12.22 3.18 24.84
C ASP A 95 12.90 3.59 23.51
N LYS A 96 12.07 4.03 22.56
CA LYS A 96 12.50 4.49 21.23
C LYS A 96 13.06 3.40 20.29
N LYS A 97 12.89 2.11 20.61
CA LYS A 97 13.35 1.00 19.75
C LYS A 97 12.56 0.89 18.44
N TYR A 98 11.23 1.06 18.48
CA TYR A 98 10.38 0.88 17.30
C TYR A 98 9.48 2.09 17.06
N LEU A 99 9.54 2.69 15.87
CA LEU A 99 8.56 3.68 15.43
C LEU A 99 7.24 2.96 15.12
N VAL A 100 6.15 3.35 15.79
CA VAL A 100 4.85 2.66 15.64
C VAL A 100 3.75 3.56 15.12
N LYS A 101 3.91 4.89 15.21
CA LYS A 101 2.99 5.88 14.64
C LYS A 101 3.70 7.12 14.15
N ILE A 102 3.15 7.72 13.10
CA ILE A 102 3.51 9.03 12.56
C ILE A 102 2.24 9.89 12.57
N ASP A 103 2.34 11.10 13.12
CA ASP A 103 1.20 12.02 13.27
C ASP A 103 -0.02 11.40 13.97
N GLY A 104 0.24 10.53 14.94
CA GLY A 104 -0.78 9.87 15.75
C GLY A 104 -1.44 8.65 15.10
N LYS A 105 -1.04 8.28 13.88
CA LYS A 105 -1.58 7.12 13.15
C LYS A 105 -0.51 6.04 12.95
N PRO A 106 -0.87 4.74 13.09
CA PRO A 106 -0.05 3.66 12.55
C PRO A 106 0.20 3.88 11.05
N TYR A 107 1.32 3.38 10.54
CA TYR A 107 1.74 3.56 9.16
C TYR A 107 2.11 2.24 8.50
N TYR A 108 2.32 2.26 7.19
CA TYR A 108 2.73 1.13 6.36
C TYR A 108 4.01 1.48 5.60
N GLY A 109 4.81 0.45 5.28
CA GLY A 109 6.15 0.62 4.70
C GLY A 109 7.19 0.79 5.80
N ASP A 110 8.14 -0.14 5.87
CA ASP A 110 9.19 -0.21 6.89
C ASP A 110 8.69 0.01 8.33
N TYR A 111 7.59 -0.65 8.69
CA TYR A 111 7.02 -0.54 10.03
C TYR A 111 8.04 -0.88 11.11
N GLY A 112 8.21 0.01 12.08
CA GLY A 112 9.26 -0.06 13.11
C GLY A 112 10.41 0.92 12.92
N THR A 113 10.64 1.46 11.71
CA THR A 113 11.75 2.38 11.42
C THR A 113 11.27 3.70 10.82
N ILE A 114 12.12 4.73 10.88
CA ILE A 114 11.82 6.04 10.28
C ILE A 114 11.82 5.88 8.75
N PRO A 115 10.72 6.23 8.05
CA PRO A 115 10.69 6.15 6.60
C PRO A 115 11.70 7.07 5.93
N THR A 116 12.15 6.68 4.74
CA THR A 116 13.02 7.52 3.90
C THR A 116 12.27 8.21 2.78
N THR A 117 11.14 7.64 2.35
CA THR A 117 10.31 8.15 1.25
C THR A 117 8.82 8.05 1.58
N ALA A 118 8.05 8.96 0.98
CA ALA A 118 6.60 9.03 1.12
C ALA A 118 5.93 9.27 -0.23
N ILE A 119 4.67 8.87 -0.35
CA ILE A 119 3.84 9.27 -1.50
C ILE A 119 3.51 10.76 -1.36
N THR A 120 3.83 11.55 -2.38
CA THR A 120 3.60 13.00 -2.40
C THR A 120 2.32 13.38 -3.13
N SER A 121 1.90 12.58 -4.12
CA SER A 121 0.65 12.79 -4.83
C SER A 121 0.14 11.51 -5.50
N VAL A 122 -1.18 11.36 -5.54
CA VAL A 122 -1.90 10.41 -6.38
C VAL A 122 -2.91 11.22 -7.22
N THR A 123 -2.69 11.31 -8.52
CA THR A 123 -3.52 12.09 -9.43
C THR A 123 -4.20 11.16 -10.43
N VAL A 124 -5.51 11.30 -10.59
CA VAL A 124 -6.30 10.55 -11.57
C VAL A 124 -6.94 11.55 -12.52
N ILE A 125 -6.77 11.35 -13.82
CA ILE A 125 -7.37 12.14 -14.89
C ILE A 125 -8.24 11.20 -15.72
N VAL A 126 -9.51 11.57 -15.91
CA VAL A 126 -10.49 10.80 -16.69
C VAL A 126 -10.96 11.65 -17.87
N ASN A 127 -11.22 11.01 -19.01
CA ASN A 127 -11.64 11.66 -20.26
C ASN A 127 -10.69 12.78 -20.71
N ASN A 128 -9.41 12.67 -20.36
CA ASN A 128 -8.34 13.65 -20.64
C ASN A 128 -8.64 15.07 -20.13
N LYS A 129 -9.56 15.24 -19.17
CA LYS A 129 -10.01 16.55 -18.69
C LYS A 129 -10.29 16.58 -17.18
N ASP A 130 -11.03 15.60 -16.68
CA ASP A 130 -11.54 15.63 -15.31
C ASP A 130 -10.50 15.07 -14.35
N THR A 131 -10.04 15.89 -13.41
CA THR A 131 -9.15 15.43 -12.34
C THR A 131 -9.98 14.91 -11.17
N VAL A 132 -9.83 13.63 -10.83
CA VAL A 132 -10.37 13.07 -9.60
C VAL A 132 -9.30 13.16 -8.51
N ALA A 133 -9.57 13.98 -7.50
CA ALA A 133 -8.67 14.16 -6.37
C ALA A 133 -8.73 12.97 -5.41
N ILE A 134 -7.60 12.29 -5.23
CA ILE A 134 -7.43 11.34 -4.12
C ILE A 134 -7.01 12.15 -2.89
N PRO A 135 -7.77 12.09 -1.78
CA PRO A 135 -7.47 12.91 -0.61
C PRO A 135 -6.12 12.51 0.00
N PRO A 136 -5.28 13.46 0.46
CA PRO A 136 -3.99 13.14 1.08
C PRO A 136 -4.09 12.12 2.21
N ALA A 137 -5.18 12.14 2.98
CA ALA A 137 -5.43 11.18 4.05
C ALA A 137 -5.50 9.71 3.58
N ALA A 138 -5.71 9.44 2.28
CA ALA A 138 -5.73 8.10 1.71
C ALA A 138 -4.34 7.50 1.50
N PHE A 139 -3.27 8.30 1.55
CA PHE A 139 -1.89 7.85 1.32
C PHE A 139 -0.86 8.44 2.29
N ALA A 140 -1.26 9.35 3.18
CA ALA A 140 -0.34 10.02 4.12
C ALA A 140 0.32 9.09 5.14
N ASP A 141 -0.23 7.89 5.36
CA ASP A 141 0.31 6.84 6.23
C ASP A 141 1.01 5.71 5.45
N LEU A 142 1.24 5.90 4.14
CA LEU A 142 1.88 4.94 3.26
C LEU A 142 3.26 5.45 2.86
N TYR A 143 4.28 4.68 3.23
CA TYR A 143 5.67 5.03 3.03
C TYR A 143 6.41 3.95 2.25
N HIS A 144 7.61 4.28 1.79
CA HIS A 144 8.43 3.39 0.96
C HIS A 144 7.67 2.80 -0.25
N PRO A 145 7.12 3.65 -1.14
CA PRO A 145 6.45 3.16 -2.33
C PRO A 145 7.45 2.48 -3.29
N ASP A 146 7.14 1.26 -3.70
CA ASP A 146 7.92 0.54 -4.72
C ASP A 146 7.28 0.70 -6.08
N PHE A 147 7.79 1.63 -6.87
CA PHE A 147 7.32 1.79 -8.25
C PHE A 147 7.94 0.78 -9.20
N THR A 148 9.16 0.31 -8.91
CA THR A 148 9.93 -0.52 -9.83
C THR A 148 10.68 -1.64 -9.11
N TYR A 149 11.01 -2.69 -9.85
CA TYR A 149 11.96 -3.72 -9.46
C TYR A 149 12.81 -4.13 -10.66
N SER A 150 13.99 -4.68 -10.42
CA SER A 150 14.85 -5.23 -11.47
C SER A 150 14.68 -6.74 -11.54
N ASP A 151 14.42 -7.25 -12.74
CA ASP A 151 14.35 -8.68 -13.03
C ASP A 151 15.15 -8.96 -14.30
N GLY A 152 16.28 -9.65 -14.15
CA GLY A 152 17.21 -9.93 -15.25
C GLY A 152 17.74 -8.67 -15.95
N GLY A 153 17.91 -7.56 -15.22
CA GLY A 153 18.34 -6.27 -15.79
C GLY A 153 17.24 -5.47 -16.48
N THR A 154 16.01 -6.00 -16.52
CA THR A 154 14.83 -5.27 -16.99
C THR A 154 14.13 -4.62 -15.82
N ILE A 155 13.88 -3.32 -15.89
CA ILE A 155 13.08 -2.61 -14.89
C ILE A 155 11.60 -2.89 -15.18
N LYS A 156 10.90 -3.41 -14.17
CA LYS A 156 9.48 -3.80 -14.22
C LYS A 156 8.72 -3.18 -13.06
N THR A 157 7.40 -3.34 -13.05
CA THR A 157 6.53 -2.91 -11.94
C THR A 157 5.49 -3.97 -11.63
N HIS A 158 5.16 -4.14 -10.34
CA HIS A 158 4.03 -4.96 -9.88
C HIS A 158 2.72 -4.16 -9.82
N ASN A 159 2.82 -2.83 -9.93
CA ASN A 159 1.70 -1.93 -9.78
C ASN A 159 0.82 -1.94 -11.04
N ALA A 160 -0.44 -1.61 -10.87
CA ALA A 160 -1.42 -1.69 -11.95
C ALA A 160 -2.62 -0.81 -11.67
N VAL A 161 -3.32 -0.42 -12.73
CA VAL A 161 -4.67 0.10 -12.64
C VAL A 161 -5.62 -0.92 -13.27
N TYR A 162 -6.74 -1.21 -12.61
CA TYR A 162 -7.76 -2.12 -13.11
C TYR A 162 -9.09 -1.40 -13.29
N LEU A 163 -9.84 -1.78 -14.30
CA LEU A 163 -11.21 -1.31 -14.53
C LEU A 163 -12.20 -2.46 -14.35
N SER A 164 -13.33 -2.18 -13.69
CA SER A 164 -14.47 -3.11 -13.69
C SER A 164 -15.03 -3.28 -15.10
N ALA A 165 -15.74 -4.38 -15.34
CA ALA A 165 -16.32 -4.69 -16.66
C ALA A 165 -17.28 -3.60 -17.18
N ASP A 166 -18.00 -2.94 -16.28
CA ASP A 166 -18.90 -1.81 -16.59
C ASP A 166 -18.18 -0.45 -16.66
N LYS A 167 -16.87 -0.42 -16.42
CA LYS A 167 -15.99 0.76 -16.36
C LYS A 167 -16.41 1.83 -15.35
N LYS A 168 -17.29 1.48 -14.41
CA LYS A 168 -17.73 2.39 -13.34
C LYS A 168 -16.78 2.41 -12.15
N LYS A 169 -15.95 1.37 -12.00
CA LYS A 169 -15.00 1.23 -10.89
C LYS A 169 -13.58 1.18 -11.43
N MET A 170 -12.69 1.89 -10.75
CA MET A 170 -11.26 1.90 -11.04
C MET A 170 -10.51 1.56 -9.76
N TYR A 171 -9.52 0.68 -9.90
CA TYR A 171 -8.70 0.19 -8.80
C TYR A 171 -7.25 0.55 -9.09
N ILE A 172 -6.65 1.37 -8.23
CA ILE A 172 -5.23 1.76 -8.34
C ILE A 172 -4.47 0.93 -7.32
N TYR A 173 -3.75 -0.08 -7.81
CA TYR A 173 -3.08 -1.09 -7.01
C TYR A 173 -1.57 -0.82 -6.92
N MET A 174 -1.04 -0.86 -5.69
CA MET A 174 0.39 -0.85 -5.43
C MET A 174 0.79 -2.01 -4.52
N LEU A 175 1.92 -2.62 -4.85
CA LEU A 175 2.59 -3.62 -4.03
C LEU A 175 3.96 -3.08 -3.62
N ASN A 176 4.16 -2.93 -2.32
CA ASN A 176 5.31 -2.25 -1.75
C ASN A 176 6.02 -3.15 -0.74
N SER A 177 7.30 -2.90 -0.51
CA SER A 177 8.11 -3.65 0.45
C SER A 177 7.91 -3.12 1.87
N GLU A 178 8.12 -4.02 2.83
CA GLU A 178 8.26 -3.68 4.24
C GLU A 178 9.53 -4.34 4.78
N ALA A 179 9.94 -3.92 5.98
CA ALA A 179 11.02 -4.56 6.72
C ALA A 179 10.85 -6.09 6.84
N ILE A 180 9.60 -6.58 6.93
CA ILE A 180 9.28 -8.00 6.94
C ILE A 180 8.09 -8.25 5.99
N GLY A 181 8.39 -8.79 4.81
CA GLY A 181 7.41 -9.11 3.77
C GLY A 181 7.05 -7.89 2.93
N LYS A 182 5.76 -7.75 2.62
CA LYS A 182 5.21 -6.67 1.79
C LYS A 182 3.94 -6.09 2.39
N TYR A 183 3.55 -4.93 1.89
CA TYR A 183 2.19 -4.41 2.00
C TYR A 183 1.63 -4.08 0.63
N GLU A 184 0.33 -4.25 0.47
CA GLU A 184 -0.38 -3.83 -0.73
C GLU A 184 -1.44 -2.79 -0.36
N VAL A 185 -1.69 -1.87 -1.28
CA VAL A 185 -2.80 -0.92 -1.19
C VAL A 185 -3.55 -0.87 -2.51
N THR A 186 -4.88 -0.82 -2.42
CA THR A 186 -5.74 -0.51 -3.55
C THR A 186 -6.60 0.70 -3.22
N TRP A 187 -6.42 1.81 -3.92
CA TRP A 187 -7.39 2.91 -3.90
C TRP A 187 -8.53 2.62 -4.86
N ILE A 188 -9.76 2.85 -4.41
CA ILE A 188 -10.98 2.48 -5.11
C ILE A 188 -11.72 3.75 -5.50
N LEU A 189 -11.98 3.89 -6.78
CA LEU A 189 -12.86 4.92 -7.32
C LEU A 189 -14.11 4.25 -7.88
N GLN A 190 -15.25 4.90 -7.66
CA GLN A 190 -16.53 4.52 -8.25
C GLN A 190 -17.20 5.77 -8.81
N ASP A 191 -17.66 5.70 -10.06
CA ASP A 191 -18.31 6.80 -10.78
C ASP A 191 -17.48 8.11 -10.69
N ASN A 192 -16.17 7.99 -10.94
CA ASN A 192 -15.17 9.06 -10.86
C ASN A 192 -15.05 9.74 -9.49
N LYS A 193 -15.37 9.03 -8.40
CA LYS A 193 -15.20 9.51 -7.02
C LYS A 193 -14.39 8.52 -6.21
N TYR A 194 -13.46 9.00 -5.39
CA TYR A 194 -12.77 8.19 -4.40
C TYR A 194 -13.77 7.70 -3.34
N VAL A 195 -13.85 6.38 -3.14
CA VAL A 195 -14.79 5.76 -2.18
C VAL A 195 -14.10 5.04 -1.03
N GLY A 196 -12.79 4.79 -1.14
CA GLY A 196 -12.01 4.17 -0.07
C GLY A 196 -10.78 3.45 -0.57
N ARG A 197 -10.16 2.69 0.32
CA ARG A 197 -9.00 1.87 0.03
C ARG A 197 -9.08 0.51 0.73
N VAL A 198 -8.30 -0.43 0.23
CA VAL A 198 -8.01 -1.70 0.90
C VAL A 198 -6.49 -1.79 1.11
N ILE A 199 -6.06 -2.20 2.30
CA ILE A 199 -4.65 -2.35 2.65
C ILE A 199 -4.44 -3.66 3.42
N ASP A 200 -3.50 -4.46 2.92
CA ASP A 200 -3.03 -5.67 3.58
C ASP A 200 -1.51 -5.57 3.78
N SER A 201 -1.01 -6.07 4.91
CA SER A 201 0.39 -5.93 5.29
C SER A 201 0.94 -7.16 6.00
N GLY A 202 2.26 -7.30 6.03
CA GLY A 202 2.91 -8.52 6.50
C GLY A 202 2.59 -9.74 5.64
N ILE A 203 2.27 -9.51 4.36
CA ILE A 203 2.05 -10.56 3.35
C ILE A 203 3.39 -10.97 2.72
N MET A 204 3.45 -12.17 2.13
CA MET A 204 4.65 -12.69 1.44
C MET A 204 5.93 -12.63 2.29
N ARG A 205 5.85 -13.11 3.54
CA ARG A 205 7.00 -13.26 4.44
C ARG A 205 7.83 -14.49 4.08
#